data_AF-A0A7V0QBC9-F1
#
_entry.id   AF-A0A7V0QBC9-F1
#
_cell.length_a   1.000
_cell.length_b   1.000
_cell.length_c   1.000
_cell.angle_alpha   90.00
_cell.angle_beta   90.00
_cell.angle_gamma   90.00
#
_symmetry.space_group_name_H-M   'P 1'
#
loop_
_entity.id
_entity.type
_entity.pdbx_description
1 polymer ?
#
loop_
_entity_poly.entity_id
_entity_poly.type
_entity_poly.pdbx_seq_one_letter_code
_entity_poly.pdbx_strand_id
1 'polypeptide(L)'
;MIKQGFDFLSADVPGGFWVWIALLFIGSFIVWFVYRTSEVVDRRKFIKWLTWIFVLSIFVYGGLWWIFRLPVRHERIALATTEGFSTNDSQAENYALQYETFLKLSRWLPPKKFIVYHPDWIYRIIPENSATNADSIRSLFKKMKVDRILWIGWNPGRHIFTCVSEDTHSGNHRRRVSIYGNSLSSALGKWVREFYAGRDSLQGAVRLRRVDFPVFSDERLSFARGKLELLQNDLTVSQNTFQQLLAKNPESAPGLAGLAEVCLQKAIKKQEQGRYLIDDLAMTYSTVVQAGKIEPDWSLVHLLEGKYYILMEIWSKAQESLFKSFHLYPNDDALYVALSRLHPSRLRKIGFYSIRQTLNRAIFMNPASIPGHLFLADALYRQQDLAGAEKTYRDLLAFNPNLKDALMELGKFDINRARYAKAGQIFKGILKRDSTDADAIYNLGIISYLKGNPDQAIRYFQKALEKGNIINAYLYLSKIYEQKGDRNKAIAYLRKRIHTQLGPNDSFAEEARKHLVFLLNKKGKE
;
A
#
# COMPACT_ATOMS: atom_id res chain seq x y z
N MET A 1 3.78 -7.46 -30.69
CA MET A 1 4.31 -6.32 -31.49
C MET A 1 3.21 -5.43 -32.04
N ILE A 2 2.23 -5.95 -32.80
CA ILE A 2 1.16 -5.12 -33.42
C ILE A 2 0.38 -4.28 -32.40
N LYS A 3 -0.05 -4.87 -31.27
CA LYS A 3 -0.76 -4.15 -30.19
C LYS A 3 0.09 -3.04 -29.55
N GLN A 4 1.39 -3.28 -29.32
CA GLN A 4 2.32 -2.25 -28.81
C GLN A 4 2.56 -1.12 -29.82
N GLY A 5 2.55 -1.42 -31.12
CA GLY A 5 2.62 -0.40 -32.17
C GLY A 5 1.36 0.46 -32.26
N PHE A 6 0.18 -0.14 -32.11
CA PHE A 6 -1.09 0.59 -32.04
C PHE A 6 -1.22 1.42 -30.76
N ASP A 7 -0.82 0.87 -29.61
CA ASP A 7 -0.80 1.59 -28.34
C ASP A 7 0.17 2.80 -28.44
N PHE A 8 1.33 2.62 -29.09
CA PHE A 8 2.29 3.70 -29.37
C PHE A 8 1.73 4.80 -30.30
N LEU A 9 1.03 4.41 -31.37
CA LEU A 9 0.41 5.37 -32.30
C LEU A 9 -0.78 6.11 -31.67
N SER A 10 -1.49 5.47 -30.74
CA SER A 10 -2.71 6.01 -30.10
C SER A 10 -2.46 7.05 -29.00
N ALA A 11 -1.28 7.01 -28.34
CA ALA A 11 -0.79 7.99 -27.36
C ALA A 11 -1.85 8.55 -26.37
N ASP A 12 -2.70 7.68 -25.80
CA ASP A 12 -3.77 8.03 -24.85
C ASP A 12 -4.76 9.13 -25.32
N VAL A 13 -4.79 9.44 -26.62
CA VAL A 13 -5.88 10.22 -27.22
C VAL A 13 -7.18 9.46 -26.94
N PRO A 14 -8.22 10.05 -26.31
CA PRO A 14 -9.47 9.35 -26.03
C PRO A 14 -10.06 8.77 -27.33
N GLY A 15 -10.19 7.45 -27.41
CA GLY A 15 -10.61 6.71 -28.62
C GLY A 15 -9.46 6.32 -29.59
N GLY A 16 -8.23 6.75 -29.32
CA GLY A 16 -6.98 6.27 -29.91
C GLY A 16 -6.85 6.47 -31.42
N PHE A 17 -6.12 5.55 -32.06
CA PHE A 17 -5.94 5.51 -33.52
C PHE A 17 -7.29 5.41 -34.27
N TRP A 18 -8.33 4.86 -33.64
CA TRP A 18 -9.66 4.74 -34.21
C TRP A 18 -10.36 6.08 -34.40
N VAL A 19 -10.04 7.10 -33.60
CA VAL A 19 -10.55 8.46 -33.82
C VAL A 19 -9.97 9.08 -35.08
N TRP A 20 -8.69 8.83 -35.37
CA TRP A 20 -8.09 9.28 -36.63
C TRP A 20 -8.75 8.61 -37.84
N ILE A 21 -8.98 7.29 -37.78
CA ILE A 21 -9.72 6.55 -38.81
C ILE A 21 -11.15 7.08 -38.96
N ALA A 22 -11.86 7.34 -37.87
CA ALA A 22 -13.23 7.84 -37.92
C ALA A 22 -13.31 9.25 -38.55
N LEU A 23 -12.40 10.15 -38.19
CA LEU A 23 -12.31 11.50 -38.77
C LEU A 23 -11.99 11.44 -40.28
N LEU A 24 -11.04 10.58 -40.67
CA LEU A 24 -10.72 10.33 -42.07
C LEU A 24 -11.91 9.78 -42.85
N PHE A 25 -12.64 8.83 -42.27
CA PHE A 25 -13.80 8.22 -42.90
C PHE A 25 -14.94 9.23 -43.09
N ILE A 26 -15.26 10.01 -42.05
CA ILE A 26 -16.29 11.05 -42.11
C ILE A 26 -15.92 12.12 -43.14
N GLY A 27 -14.68 12.63 -43.11
CA GLY A 27 -14.21 13.63 -44.07
C GLY A 27 -14.22 13.12 -45.51
N SER A 28 -13.78 11.88 -45.73
CA SER A 28 -13.79 11.25 -47.05
C SER A 28 -15.22 11.00 -47.56
N PHE A 29 -16.13 10.61 -46.66
CA PHE A 29 -17.54 10.42 -46.99
C PHE A 29 -18.23 11.72 -47.39
N ILE A 30 -17.96 12.83 -46.70
CA ILE A 30 -18.50 14.15 -47.05
C ILE A 30 -18.03 14.56 -48.45
N VAL A 31 -16.73 14.44 -48.75
CA VAL A 31 -16.19 14.80 -50.07
C VAL A 31 -16.73 13.89 -51.17
N TRP A 32 -16.90 12.60 -50.89
CA TRP A 32 -17.54 11.66 -51.80
C TRP A 32 -19.01 12.00 -52.05
N PHE A 33 -19.75 12.37 -51.01
CA PHE A 33 -21.15 12.77 -51.11
C PHE A 33 -21.32 14.05 -51.94
N VAL A 34 -20.45 15.05 -51.73
CA VAL A 34 -20.43 16.29 -52.52
C VAL A 34 -20.07 16.00 -53.98
N TYR A 35 -19.08 15.14 -54.25
CA TYR A 35 -18.76 14.73 -55.61
C TYR A 35 -19.93 14.05 -56.31
N ARG A 36 -20.74 13.26 -55.58
CA ARG A 36 -21.87 12.52 -56.15
C ARG A 36 -23.11 13.38 -56.38
N THR A 37 -23.28 14.45 -55.60
CA THR A 37 -24.48 15.30 -55.65
C THR A 37 -24.26 16.61 -56.41
N SER A 38 -23.01 17.01 -56.66
CA SER A 38 -22.70 18.24 -57.40
C SER A 38 -22.21 17.95 -58.82
N GLU A 39 -22.78 18.64 -59.79
CA GLU A 39 -22.35 18.55 -61.20
C GLU A 39 -21.04 19.34 -61.47
N VAL A 40 -20.55 20.08 -60.46
CA VAL A 40 -19.46 21.07 -60.59
C VAL A 40 -18.09 20.51 -60.18
N VAL A 41 -18.06 19.36 -59.48
CA VAL A 41 -16.82 18.77 -58.97
C VAL A 41 -16.32 17.68 -59.91
N ASP A 42 -15.24 17.98 -60.63
CA ASP A 42 -14.58 17.02 -61.51
C ASP A 42 -13.70 16.02 -60.73
N ARG A 43 -13.33 14.92 -61.39
CA ARG A 43 -12.51 13.85 -60.78
C ARG A 43 -11.18 14.36 -60.25
N ARG A 44 -10.58 15.38 -60.87
CA ARG A 44 -9.29 15.95 -60.42
C ARG A 44 -9.45 16.75 -59.12
N LYS A 45 -10.49 17.58 -58.98
CA LYS A 45 -10.78 18.28 -57.73
C LYS A 45 -11.12 17.31 -56.60
N PHE A 46 -11.90 16.27 -56.89
CA PHE A 46 -12.21 15.22 -55.91
C PHE A 46 -10.96 14.57 -55.32
N ILE A 47 -10.03 14.11 -56.17
CA ILE A 47 -8.77 13.50 -55.72
C ILE A 47 -7.95 14.50 -54.89
N LYS A 48 -7.84 15.76 -55.35
CA LYS A 48 -7.12 16.81 -54.61
C LYS A 48 -7.72 17.06 -53.22
N TRP A 49 -9.04 17.13 -53.10
CA TRP A 49 -9.71 17.35 -51.83
C TRP A 49 -9.53 16.18 -50.88
N LEU A 50 -9.60 14.94 -51.39
CA LEU A 50 -9.32 13.75 -50.59
C LEU A 50 -7.88 13.75 -50.05
N THR A 51 -6.91 14.12 -50.89
CA THR A 51 -5.50 14.25 -50.45
C THR A 51 -5.32 15.33 -49.40
N TRP A 52 -6.00 16.48 -49.53
CA TRP A 52 -5.94 17.55 -48.54
C TRP A 52 -6.55 17.14 -47.19
N ILE A 53 -7.68 16.41 -47.20
CA ILE A 53 -8.27 15.87 -45.97
C ILE A 53 -7.31 14.89 -45.29
N PHE A 54 -6.67 14.01 -46.07
CA PHE A 54 -5.69 13.08 -45.53
C PHE A 54 -4.52 13.80 -44.87
N VAL A 55 -3.90 14.77 -45.58
CA VAL A 55 -2.81 15.58 -45.05
C VAL A 55 -3.24 16.36 -43.80
N LEU A 56 -4.39 17.05 -43.85
CA LEU A 56 -4.90 17.83 -42.72
C LEU A 56 -5.16 16.96 -41.49
N SER A 57 -5.71 15.75 -41.69
CA SER A 57 -5.94 14.80 -40.59
C SER A 57 -4.65 14.37 -39.90
N ILE A 58 -3.54 14.22 -40.64
CA ILE A 58 -2.23 13.89 -40.07
C ILE A 58 -1.74 15.04 -39.21
N PHE A 59 -1.89 16.29 -39.66
CA PHE A 59 -1.50 17.47 -38.88
C PHE A 59 -2.37 17.66 -37.63
N VAL A 60 -3.69 17.50 -37.75
CA VAL A 60 -4.61 17.59 -36.60
C VAL A 60 -4.32 16.47 -35.59
N TYR A 61 -4.15 15.23 -36.05
CA TYR A 61 -3.81 14.12 -35.18
C TYR A 61 -2.42 14.25 -34.57
N GLY A 62 -1.43 14.73 -35.33
CA GLY A 62 -0.09 15.05 -34.83
C GLY A 62 -0.11 16.17 -33.79
N GLY A 63 -0.97 17.18 -33.97
CA GLY A 63 -1.22 18.23 -32.98
C GLY A 63 -1.86 17.67 -31.70
N LEU A 64 -2.90 16.84 -31.81
CA LEU A 64 -3.50 16.14 -30.69
C LEU A 64 -2.47 15.23 -29.98
N TRP A 65 -1.67 14.48 -30.74
CA TRP A 65 -0.60 13.63 -30.24
C TRP A 65 0.46 14.42 -29.46
N TRP A 66 0.75 15.66 -29.86
CA TRP A 66 1.68 16.54 -29.16
C TRP A 66 1.06 17.21 -27.92
N ILE A 67 -0.25 17.50 -27.95
CA ILE A 67 -1.01 18.03 -26.80
C ILE A 67 -1.16 16.95 -25.72
N PHE A 68 -1.40 15.70 -26.12
CA PHE A 68 -1.55 14.55 -25.22
C PHE A 68 -0.22 13.84 -24.90
N ARG A 69 0.93 14.51 -25.12
CA ARG A 69 2.32 14.08 -24.86
C ARG A 69 2.43 12.78 -24.06
N LEU A 70 3.09 11.79 -24.69
CA LEU A 70 3.55 10.51 -24.13
C LEU A 70 3.62 10.51 -22.59
N PRO A 71 3.01 9.53 -21.90
CA PRO A 71 3.14 9.44 -20.46
C PRO A 71 4.62 9.46 -20.12
N VAL A 72 5.03 10.41 -19.29
CA VAL A 72 6.41 10.47 -18.81
C VAL A 72 6.70 9.10 -18.23
N ARG A 73 7.64 8.36 -18.84
CA ARG A 73 8.03 7.06 -18.30
C ARG A 73 8.67 7.35 -16.95
N HIS A 74 7.92 7.09 -15.89
CA HIS A 74 8.41 7.34 -14.54
C HIS A 74 9.47 6.30 -14.25
N GLU A 75 10.71 6.74 -14.06
CA GLU A 75 11.77 5.86 -13.59
C GLU A 75 11.55 5.54 -12.12
N ARG A 76 11.56 4.25 -11.79
CA ARG A 76 11.40 3.75 -10.43
C ARG A 76 12.75 3.68 -9.76
N ILE A 77 12.91 4.45 -8.68
CA ILE A 77 14.11 4.51 -7.88
C ILE A 77 13.83 3.86 -6.54
N ALA A 78 14.67 2.91 -6.15
CA ALA A 78 14.65 2.35 -4.81
C ALA A 78 15.92 2.70 -4.05
N LEU A 79 15.80 2.80 -2.73
CA LEU A 79 16.88 3.00 -1.79
C LEU A 79 17.30 1.65 -1.20
N ALA A 80 18.59 1.39 -1.07
CA ALA A 80 19.16 0.20 -0.44
C ALA A 80 20.32 0.60 0.47
N THR A 81 20.64 -0.17 1.50
CA THR A 81 21.80 0.08 2.39
C THR A 81 22.95 -0.85 2.07
N THR A 82 24.19 -0.36 2.20
CA THR A 82 25.39 -1.17 1.96
C THR A 82 25.77 -2.06 3.14
N GLU A 83 25.27 -1.76 4.33
CA GLU A 83 25.52 -2.53 5.55
C GLU A 83 24.29 -3.38 5.90
N GLY A 84 24.55 -4.60 6.35
CA GLY A 84 23.51 -5.54 6.76
C GLY A 84 22.70 -4.98 7.93
N PHE A 85 21.44 -5.39 7.99
CA PHE A 85 20.52 -5.03 9.06
C PHE A 85 20.95 -5.76 10.35
N SER A 86 21.83 -5.16 11.15
CA SER A 86 22.17 -5.67 12.49
C SER A 86 21.01 -5.42 13.46
N THR A 87 20.95 -6.08 14.62
CA THR A 87 19.73 -6.19 15.44
C THR A 87 19.50 -5.11 16.52
N ASN A 88 20.35 -4.07 16.62
CA ASN A 88 20.26 -3.01 17.67
C ASN A 88 20.30 -1.59 17.05
N ASP A 89 20.51 -0.51 17.84
CA ASP A 89 20.42 0.94 17.49
C ASP A 89 20.85 1.33 16.05
N SER A 90 21.81 0.60 15.48
CA SER A 90 22.12 0.56 14.04
C SER A 90 20.91 0.46 13.10
N GLN A 91 19.80 -0.22 13.45
CA GLN A 91 18.59 -0.27 12.60
C GLN A 91 17.85 1.06 12.54
N ALA A 92 17.73 1.74 13.68
CA ALA A 92 17.09 3.04 13.74
C ALA A 92 17.94 4.08 13.02
N GLU A 93 19.27 4.01 13.16
CA GLU A 93 20.21 4.83 12.39
C GLU A 93 20.13 4.55 10.89
N ASN A 94 20.07 3.28 10.49
CA ASN A 94 19.89 2.87 9.10
C ASN A 94 18.54 3.33 8.54
N TYR A 95 17.46 3.24 9.31
CA TYR A 95 16.15 3.72 8.88
C TYR A 95 16.12 5.24 8.78
N ALA A 96 16.67 5.95 9.77
CA ALA A 96 16.80 7.41 9.75
C ALA A 96 17.61 7.87 8.53
N LEU A 97 18.71 7.18 8.24
CA LEU A 97 19.52 7.38 7.05
C LEU A 97 18.70 7.23 5.80
N GLN A 98 17.98 6.14 5.68
CA GLN A 98 17.18 5.87 4.51
C GLN A 98 16.09 6.94 4.33
N TYR A 99 15.39 7.30 5.41
CA TYR A 99 14.31 8.28 5.43
C TYR A 99 14.80 9.68 5.02
N GLU A 100 15.89 10.16 5.61
CA GLU A 100 16.48 11.47 5.28
C GLU A 100 17.06 11.51 3.87
N THR A 101 17.74 10.44 3.47
CA THR A 101 18.29 10.34 2.12
C THR A 101 17.15 10.37 1.10
N PHE A 102 16.03 9.70 1.38
CA PHE A 102 14.82 9.77 0.59
C PHE A 102 14.28 11.21 0.51
N LEU A 103 14.14 11.93 1.62
CA LEU A 103 13.64 13.31 1.62
C LEU A 103 14.53 14.26 0.79
N LYS A 104 15.84 14.06 0.82
CA LYS A 104 16.76 14.90 0.03
C LYS A 104 16.82 14.52 -1.44
N LEU A 105 16.90 13.24 -1.75
CA LEU A 105 16.92 12.77 -3.14
C LEU A 105 15.62 13.12 -3.85
N SER A 106 14.47 12.96 -3.19
CA SER A 106 13.17 13.31 -3.77
C SER A 106 13.07 14.80 -4.14
N ARG A 107 13.73 15.70 -3.39
CA ARG A 107 13.83 17.14 -3.74
C ARG A 107 14.66 17.40 -5.00
N TRP A 108 15.71 16.62 -5.24
CA TRP A 108 16.59 16.77 -6.39
C TRP A 108 16.07 16.06 -7.65
N LEU A 109 15.24 15.04 -7.48
CA LEU A 109 14.61 14.31 -8.57
C LEU A 109 13.38 15.09 -9.05
N PRO A 110 13.31 15.52 -10.32
CA PRO A 110 12.12 16.19 -10.81
C PRO A 110 10.88 15.30 -10.59
N PRO A 111 9.89 15.74 -9.80
CA PRO A 111 8.82 14.88 -9.29
C PRO A 111 7.97 14.25 -10.40
N LYS A 112 7.96 14.86 -11.59
CA LYS A 112 7.24 14.37 -12.77
C LYS A 112 7.94 13.21 -13.49
N LYS A 113 9.19 12.87 -13.15
CA LYS A 113 9.99 11.85 -13.87
C LYS A 113 10.29 10.61 -13.03
N PHE A 114 10.17 10.68 -11.71
CA PHE A 114 10.64 9.62 -10.82
C PHE A 114 9.56 9.18 -9.84
N ILE A 115 9.48 7.87 -9.62
CA ILE A 115 8.77 7.27 -8.48
C ILE A 115 9.85 6.78 -7.54
N VAL A 116 9.90 7.37 -6.35
CA VAL A 116 10.87 6.97 -5.33
C VAL A 116 10.15 6.12 -4.31
N TYR A 117 10.63 4.89 -4.10
CA TYR A 117 10.05 4.01 -3.11
C TYR A 117 10.50 4.38 -1.70
N HIS A 118 9.53 4.73 -0.84
CA HIS A 118 9.78 5.16 0.55
C HIS A 118 10.37 4.04 1.41
N PRO A 119 11.46 4.24 2.16
CA PRO A 119 12.17 3.14 2.82
C PRO A 119 11.35 2.25 3.76
N ASP A 120 10.24 2.74 4.32
CA ASP A 120 9.25 1.97 5.09
C ASP A 120 8.89 0.61 4.50
N TRP A 121 8.84 0.47 3.18
CA TRP A 121 8.47 -0.79 2.56
C TRP A 121 9.52 -1.88 2.87
N ILE A 122 10.82 -1.56 2.97
CA ILE A 122 11.87 -2.54 3.34
C ILE A 122 11.51 -3.21 4.67
N TYR A 123 11.14 -2.41 5.66
CA TYR A 123 10.77 -2.87 7.01
C TYR A 123 9.46 -3.64 7.03
N ARG A 124 8.54 -3.36 6.10
CA ARG A 124 7.25 -4.07 6.02
C ARG A 124 7.33 -5.42 5.29
N ILE A 125 8.30 -5.58 4.38
CA ILE A 125 8.28 -6.67 3.39
C ILE A 125 9.41 -7.66 3.60
N ILE A 126 10.59 -7.20 4.04
CA ILE A 126 11.73 -8.08 4.22
C ILE A 126 11.80 -8.50 5.70
N PRO A 127 11.68 -9.80 6.01
CA PRO A 127 11.97 -10.29 7.35
C PRO A 127 13.37 -9.83 7.79
N GLU A 128 13.54 -9.42 9.04
CA GLU A 128 14.81 -8.88 9.56
C GLU A 128 16.01 -9.77 9.19
N ASN A 129 15.86 -11.10 9.31
CA ASN A 129 16.91 -12.08 9.00
C ASN A 129 17.14 -12.31 7.49
N SER A 130 16.22 -11.88 6.63
CA SER A 130 16.31 -12.00 5.16
C SER A 130 16.90 -10.75 4.51
N ALA A 131 16.90 -9.64 5.23
CA ALA A 131 17.43 -8.36 4.77
C ALA A 131 18.97 -8.35 4.72
N THR A 132 19.62 -9.28 5.41
CA THR A 132 21.06 -9.52 5.30
C THR A 132 21.47 -10.26 4.01
N ASN A 133 20.50 -10.86 3.29
CA ASN A 133 20.76 -11.58 2.04
C ASN A 133 20.56 -10.66 0.82
N ALA A 134 21.68 -10.34 0.14
CA ALA A 134 21.69 -9.49 -1.04
C ALA A 134 20.79 -10.01 -2.18
N ASP A 135 20.63 -11.33 -2.33
CA ASP A 135 19.80 -11.92 -3.37
C ASP A 135 18.30 -11.78 -3.08
N SER A 136 17.91 -11.78 -1.82
CA SER A 136 16.53 -11.49 -1.40
C SER A 136 16.13 -10.06 -1.76
N ILE A 137 17.00 -9.09 -1.48
CA ILE A 137 16.80 -7.67 -1.83
C ILE A 137 16.75 -7.49 -3.35
N ARG A 138 17.67 -8.11 -4.10
CA ARG A 138 17.69 -8.06 -5.57
C ARG A 138 16.42 -8.66 -6.19
N SER A 139 15.98 -9.81 -5.70
CA SER A 139 14.75 -10.47 -6.15
C SER A 139 13.53 -9.58 -5.93
N LEU A 140 13.46 -8.92 -4.77
CA LEU A 140 12.40 -7.98 -4.42
C LEU A 140 12.37 -6.77 -5.36
N PHE A 141 13.52 -6.13 -5.60
CA PHE A 141 13.61 -5.00 -6.54
C PHE A 141 13.25 -5.37 -7.97
N LYS A 142 13.63 -6.57 -8.41
CA LYS A 142 13.22 -7.09 -9.72
C LYS A 142 11.70 -7.24 -9.80
N LYS A 143 11.04 -7.76 -8.77
CA LYS A 143 9.56 -7.86 -8.71
C LYS A 143 8.88 -6.49 -8.68
N MET A 144 9.47 -5.52 -7.98
CA MET A 144 9.00 -4.13 -7.95
C MET A 144 9.26 -3.37 -9.27
N LYS A 145 10.00 -3.97 -10.20
CA LYS A 145 10.42 -3.36 -11.47
C LYS A 145 11.15 -2.03 -11.24
N VAL A 146 12.12 -2.05 -10.35
CA VAL A 146 12.99 -0.89 -10.08
C VAL A 146 13.90 -0.67 -11.29
N ASP A 147 13.94 0.57 -11.79
CA ASP A 147 14.81 0.96 -12.91
C ASP A 147 16.21 1.32 -12.41
N ARG A 148 16.32 1.95 -11.23
CA ARG A 148 17.60 2.32 -10.60
C ARG A 148 17.61 2.07 -9.10
N ILE A 149 18.71 1.53 -8.59
CA ILE A 149 18.91 1.27 -7.16
C ILE A 149 19.94 2.24 -6.62
N LEU A 150 19.62 2.91 -5.52
CA LEU A 150 20.49 3.84 -4.80
C LEU A 150 20.99 3.18 -3.51
N TRP A 151 22.24 2.73 -3.52
CA TRP A 151 22.93 2.15 -2.36
C TRP A 151 23.49 3.24 -1.46
N ILE A 152 23.11 3.28 -0.19
CA ILE A 152 23.61 4.25 0.78
C ILE A 152 24.56 3.58 1.75
N GLY A 153 25.73 4.20 1.94
CA GLY A 153 26.67 3.92 3.00
C GLY A 153 26.91 5.16 3.87
N TRP A 154 27.05 4.94 5.16
CA TRP A 154 27.43 5.96 6.13
C TRP A 154 28.77 5.58 6.76
N ASN A 155 29.66 6.56 6.91
CA ASN A 155 30.90 6.38 7.66
C ASN A 155 30.80 7.16 8.98
N PRO A 156 30.64 6.46 10.13
CA PRO A 156 30.48 7.10 11.43
C PRO A 156 31.67 7.99 11.78
N GLY A 157 32.90 7.50 11.53
CA GLY A 157 34.14 8.19 11.91
C GLY A 157 34.46 9.43 11.08
N ARG A 158 33.71 9.69 9.99
CA ARG A 158 33.87 10.92 9.18
C ARG A 158 32.57 11.70 9.00
N HIS A 159 31.45 11.21 9.54
CA HIS A 159 30.10 11.73 9.28
C HIS A 159 29.81 11.93 7.78
N ILE A 160 30.34 11.04 6.92
CA ILE A 160 30.15 11.14 5.46
C ILE A 160 29.03 10.21 5.03
N PHE A 161 28.09 10.76 4.27
CA PHE A 161 27.06 10.01 3.54
C PHE A 161 27.48 9.82 2.10
N THR A 162 27.33 8.59 1.61
CA THR A 162 27.56 8.25 0.20
C THR A 162 26.39 7.46 -0.32
N CYS A 163 25.84 7.88 -1.45
CA CYS A 163 24.82 7.15 -2.18
C CYS A 163 25.36 6.75 -3.56
N VAL A 164 25.14 5.51 -3.99
CA VAL A 164 25.65 4.94 -5.24
C VAL A 164 24.46 4.45 -6.06
N SER A 165 24.20 5.08 -7.20
CA SER A 165 23.15 4.65 -8.13
C SER A 165 23.66 3.60 -9.09
N GLU A 166 23.00 2.46 -9.16
CA GLU A 166 23.17 1.45 -10.21
C GLU A 166 21.99 1.52 -11.20
N ASP A 167 22.28 1.63 -12.49
CA ASP A 167 21.29 1.57 -13.57
C ASP A 167 21.00 0.10 -13.94
N THR A 168 19.81 -0.39 -13.60
CA THR A 168 19.43 -1.80 -13.76
C THR A 168 18.52 -2.00 -14.97
N HIS A 169 18.95 -1.59 -16.17
CA HIS A 169 18.23 -1.98 -17.39
C HIS A 169 18.67 -3.38 -17.86
N SER A 170 17.74 -4.34 -17.83
CA SER A 170 17.94 -5.70 -18.33
C SER A 170 18.00 -5.70 -19.86
N GLY A 171 19.20 -5.69 -20.41
CA GLY A 171 19.47 -5.87 -21.84
C GLY A 171 20.81 -5.25 -22.20
N ASN A 172 21.79 -6.09 -22.56
CA ASN A 172 23.13 -5.86 -23.17
C ASN A 172 23.76 -4.45 -23.20
N HIS A 173 23.50 -3.58 -22.24
CA HIS A 173 23.99 -2.21 -22.22
C HIS A 173 24.64 -1.88 -20.89
N ARG A 174 25.78 -1.18 -21.01
CA ARG A 174 26.73 -0.84 -19.95
C ARG A 174 26.01 -0.23 -18.73
N ARG A 175 26.19 -0.84 -17.56
CA ARG A 175 25.73 -0.28 -16.29
C ARG A 175 26.55 0.95 -15.95
N ARG A 176 25.90 2.10 -15.72
CA ARG A 176 26.57 3.33 -15.26
C ARG A 176 26.36 3.48 -13.77
N VAL A 177 27.44 3.71 -13.03
CA VAL A 177 27.39 3.97 -11.59
C VAL A 177 27.53 5.47 -11.35
N SER A 178 26.62 6.07 -10.58
CA SER A 178 26.78 7.47 -10.13
C SER A 178 26.93 7.51 -8.63
N ILE A 179 27.89 8.28 -8.12
CA ILE A 179 28.17 8.41 -6.69
C ILE A 179 27.81 9.83 -6.25
N TYR A 180 27.05 9.93 -5.17
CA TYR A 180 26.57 11.15 -4.54
C TYR A 180 27.11 11.21 -3.10
N GLY A 181 27.65 12.35 -2.64
CA GLY A 181 28.14 12.46 -1.26
C GLY A 181 28.53 13.86 -0.80
N ASN A 182 28.63 14.04 0.52
CA ASN A 182 28.97 15.32 1.20
C ASN A 182 30.40 15.76 0.90
N SER A 183 31.30 14.79 0.94
CA SER A 183 32.73 14.95 0.68
C SER A 183 33.13 13.92 -0.36
N LEU A 184 33.18 14.34 -1.62
CA LEU A 184 33.72 13.55 -2.71
C LEU A 184 35.26 13.51 -2.67
N SER A 185 35.86 13.44 -1.48
CA SER A 185 37.32 13.31 -1.35
C SER A 185 37.80 12.19 -2.28
N SER A 186 38.88 12.45 -3.02
CA SER A 186 39.40 11.57 -4.07
C SER A 186 39.62 10.13 -3.57
N ALA A 187 39.89 9.94 -2.27
CA ALA A 187 40.03 8.65 -1.61
C ALA A 187 38.73 7.85 -1.47
N LEU A 188 37.61 8.46 -1.04
CA LEU A 188 36.34 7.74 -0.88
C LEU A 188 35.73 7.39 -2.25
N GLY A 189 35.79 8.33 -3.20
CA GLY A 189 35.41 8.07 -4.59
C GLY A 189 36.28 7.00 -5.25
N LYS A 190 37.57 6.91 -4.89
CA LYS A 190 38.47 5.83 -5.33
C LYS A 190 38.09 4.47 -4.71
N TRP A 191 37.85 4.41 -3.40
CA TRP A 191 37.42 3.18 -2.74
C TRP A 191 36.11 2.62 -3.29
N VAL A 192 35.08 3.46 -3.50
CA VAL A 192 33.80 2.99 -4.08
C VAL A 192 34.01 2.50 -5.52
N ARG A 193 34.85 3.18 -6.30
CA ARG A 193 35.22 2.70 -7.66
C ARG A 193 35.86 1.32 -7.59
N GLU A 194 36.81 1.10 -6.68
CA GLU A 194 37.51 -0.19 -6.51
C GLU A 194 36.58 -1.30 -6.01
N PHE A 195 35.75 -1.01 -4.99
CA PHE A 195 34.78 -1.95 -4.41
C PHE A 195 33.77 -2.46 -5.44
N TYR A 196 33.28 -1.58 -6.33
CA TYR A 196 32.33 -1.95 -7.37
C TYR A 196 32.98 -2.42 -8.68
N ALA A 197 34.23 -2.02 -8.97
CA ALA A 197 34.98 -2.52 -10.13
C ALA A 197 35.35 -4.01 -10.01
N GLY A 198 35.52 -4.53 -8.78
CA GLY A 198 35.81 -5.94 -8.53
C GLY A 198 34.60 -6.88 -8.55
N ARG A 199 33.38 -6.37 -8.71
CA ARG A 199 32.19 -7.22 -8.92
C ARG A 199 31.97 -7.34 -10.43
N ASP A 200 31.98 -8.57 -10.96
CA ASP A 200 31.85 -8.92 -12.40
C ASP A 200 30.68 -8.28 -13.18
N SER A 201 29.78 -7.58 -12.49
CA SER A 201 28.56 -7.04 -13.07
C SER A 201 28.61 -5.55 -13.47
N LEU A 202 29.71 -4.81 -13.24
CA LEU A 202 29.72 -3.34 -13.33
C LEU A 202 31.03 -2.75 -13.92
N GLN A 203 31.44 -3.16 -15.13
CA GLN A 203 32.59 -2.56 -15.85
C GLN A 203 32.28 -1.16 -16.48
N GLY A 204 31.64 -0.25 -15.75
CA GLY A 204 31.11 1.01 -16.29
C GLY A 204 31.76 2.29 -15.76
N ALA A 205 31.70 3.37 -16.56
CA ALA A 205 32.16 4.71 -16.20
C ALA A 205 31.41 5.26 -14.98
N VAL A 206 32.17 5.72 -13.97
CA VAL A 206 31.65 6.24 -12.69
C VAL A 206 31.55 7.76 -12.72
N ARG A 207 30.38 8.34 -12.44
CA ARG A 207 30.17 9.79 -12.34
C ARG A 207 30.04 10.25 -10.89
N LEU A 208 30.84 11.22 -10.46
CA LEU A 208 30.79 11.80 -9.12
C LEU A 208 29.90 13.06 -9.11
N ARG A 209 29.06 13.22 -8.08
CA ARG A 209 28.27 14.44 -7.81
C ARG A 209 28.30 14.78 -6.32
N ARG A 210 28.57 16.04 -5.97
CA ARG A 210 28.51 16.51 -4.59
C ARG A 210 27.06 16.78 -4.22
N VAL A 211 26.61 16.26 -3.08
CA VAL A 211 25.27 16.50 -2.54
C VAL A 211 25.43 16.70 -1.04
N ASP A 212 24.84 17.77 -0.50
CA ASP A 212 24.88 18.04 0.93
C ASP A 212 23.76 17.27 1.65
N PHE A 213 24.09 16.10 2.18
CA PHE A 213 23.34 15.31 3.16
C PHE A 213 23.47 15.90 4.56
N PRO A 214 22.42 15.83 5.39
CA PRO A 214 22.37 16.51 6.68
C PRO A 214 23.19 15.69 7.68
N VAL A 215 23.78 16.36 8.66
CA VAL A 215 24.18 15.68 9.89
C VAL A 215 22.89 15.29 10.63
N PHE A 216 22.78 14.06 11.12
CA PHE A 216 21.58 13.63 11.85
C PHE A 216 21.42 14.49 13.11
N SER A 217 20.27 15.13 13.27
CA SER A 217 19.85 15.61 14.58
C SER A 217 19.33 14.43 15.41
N ASP A 218 19.52 14.49 16.73
CA ASP A 218 18.96 13.51 17.66
C ASP A 218 17.43 13.36 17.49
N GLU A 219 16.73 14.45 17.12
CA GLU A 219 15.29 14.44 16.88
C GLU A 219 14.87 13.58 15.69
N ARG A 220 15.60 13.66 14.57
CA ARG A 220 15.30 12.88 13.36
C ARG A 220 15.59 11.39 13.58
N LEU A 221 16.66 11.10 14.32
CA LEU A 221 16.98 9.74 14.72
C LEU A 221 15.90 9.16 15.64
N SER A 222 15.45 9.93 16.63
CA SER A 222 14.36 9.55 17.52
C SER A 222 13.03 9.39 16.77
N PHE A 223 12.75 10.27 15.81
CA PHE A 223 11.56 10.16 14.97
C PHE A 223 11.56 8.88 14.13
N ALA A 224 12.68 8.61 13.46
CA ALA A 224 12.87 7.40 12.68
C ALA A 224 12.77 6.16 13.56
N ARG A 225 13.40 6.14 14.73
CA ARG A 225 13.28 5.06 15.72
C ARG A 225 11.83 4.79 16.08
N GLY A 226 11.08 5.82 16.47
CA GLY A 226 9.66 5.67 16.81
C GLY A 226 8.81 5.17 15.64
N LYS A 227 9.10 5.60 14.41
CA LYS A 227 8.45 5.11 13.18
C LYS A 227 8.79 3.65 12.88
N LEU A 228 10.03 3.22 13.11
CA LEU A 228 10.44 1.83 12.98
C LEU A 228 9.67 0.94 13.98
N GLU A 229 9.60 1.37 15.24
CA GLU A 229 8.86 0.69 16.29
C GLU A 229 7.35 0.58 15.94
N LEU A 230 6.76 1.61 15.31
CA LEU A 230 5.40 1.54 14.75
C LEU A 230 5.26 0.46 13.67
N LEU A 231 6.24 0.36 12.75
CA LEU A 231 6.22 -0.64 11.68
C LEU A 231 6.32 -2.07 12.22
N GLN A 232 7.02 -2.26 13.34
CA GLN A 232 7.09 -3.50 14.10
C GLN A 232 5.84 -3.76 14.98
N ASN A 233 4.84 -2.87 14.91
CA ASN A 233 3.59 -2.91 15.70
C ASN A 233 3.81 -2.80 17.22
N ASP A 234 4.94 -2.20 17.65
CA ASP A 234 5.22 -1.92 19.06
C ASP A 234 4.76 -0.50 19.43
N LEU A 235 3.45 -0.34 19.55
CA LEU A 235 2.80 0.96 19.80
C LEU A 235 3.21 1.58 21.16
N THR A 236 3.62 0.77 22.14
CA THR A 236 3.97 1.25 23.47
C THR A 236 5.39 1.78 23.48
N VAL A 237 6.34 1.03 22.91
CA VAL A 237 7.73 1.48 22.81
C VAL A 237 7.79 2.72 21.93
N SER A 238 7.11 2.71 20.78
CA SER A 238 7.02 3.89 19.91
C SER A 238 6.45 5.13 20.60
N GLN A 239 5.39 4.97 21.39
CA GLN A 239 4.84 6.08 22.18
C GLN A 239 5.89 6.66 23.12
N ASN A 240 6.60 5.80 23.85
CA ASN A 240 7.62 6.23 24.81
C ASN A 240 8.75 6.99 24.09
N THR A 241 9.18 6.52 22.92
CA THR A 241 10.20 7.18 22.10
C THR A 241 9.77 8.61 21.71
N PHE A 242 8.54 8.79 21.20
CA PHE A 242 8.04 10.13 20.86
C PHE A 242 7.80 11.01 22.08
N GLN A 243 7.35 10.44 23.21
CA GLN A 243 7.20 11.19 24.46
C GLN A 243 8.54 11.66 25.03
N GLN A 244 9.60 10.84 24.94
CA GLN A 244 10.95 11.25 25.32
C GLN A 244 11.48 12.36 24.42
N LEU A 245 11.21 12.27 23.11
CA LEU A 245 11.55 13.35 22.17
C LEU A 245 10.83 14.66 22.54
N LEU A 246 9.54 14.60 22.84
CA LEU A 246 8.74 15.78 23.24
C LEU A 246 9.13 16.32 24.63
N ALA A 247 9.60 15.46 25.54
CA ALA A 247 10.13 15.90 26.83
C ALA A 247 11.43 16.72 26.66
N LYS A 248 12.24 16.40 25.65
CA LYS A 248 13.45 17.17 25.31
C LYS A 248 13.12 18.43 24.50
N ASN A 249 12.20 18.31 23.54
CA ASN A 249 11.72 19.42 22.72
C ASN A 249 10.19 19.36 22.53
N PRO A 250 9.42 20.12 23.33
CA PRO A 250 7.96 20.14 23.24
C PRO A 250 7.40 20.66 21.91
N GLU A 251 8.18 21.42 21.15
CA GLU A 251 7.80 21.97 19.84
C GLU A 251 8.40 21.15 18.68
N SER A 252 8.84 19.91 18.93
CA SER A 252 9.31 19.03 17.86
C SER A 252 8.12 18.55 17.00
N ALA A 253 7.96 19.11 15.81
CA ALA A 253 6.96 18.66 14.84
C ALA A 253 7.06 17.14 14.54
N PRO A 254 8.27 16.55 14.36
CA PRO A 254 8.42 15.10 14.26
C PRO A 254 7.87 14.35 15.47
N GLY A 255 8.18 14.79 16.70
CA GLY A 255 7.66 14.17 17.93
C GLY A 255 6.13 14.20 18.00
N LEU A 256 5.52 15.35 17.67
CA LEU A 256 4.08 15.54 17.66
C LEU A 256 3.38 14.68 16.60
N ALA A 257 3.89 14.68 15.37
CA ALA A 257 3.34 13.87 14.27
C ALA A 257 3.50 12.37 14.53
N GLY A 258 4.63 11.95 15.11
CA GLY A 258 4.86 10.56 15.52
C GLY A 258 3.88 10.11 16.60
N LEU A 259 3.69 10.91 17.65
CA LEU A 259 2.73 10.64 18.71
C LEU A 259 1.28 10.59 18.17
N ALA A 260 0.93 11.52 17.28
CA ALA A 260 -0.35 11.50 16.58
C ALA A 260 -0.59 10.18 15.83
N GLU A 261 0.41 9.70 15.09
CA GLU A 261 0.30 8.45 14.34
C GLU A 261 0.12 7.25 15.27
N VAL A 262 0.83 7.20 16.41
CA VAL A 262 0.64 6.17 17.45
C VAL A 262 -0.79 6.20 17.98
N CYS A 263 -1.28 7.36 18.40
CA CYS A 263 -2.65 7.52 18.91
C CYS A 263 -3.70 7.12 17.87
N LEU A 264 -3.50 7.51 16.61
CA LEU A 264 -4.38 7.13 15.51
C LEU A 264 -4.42 5.61 15.30
N GLN A 265 -3.27 4.93 15.36
CA GLN A 265 -3.22 3.46 15.26
C GLN A 265 -3.88 2.77 16.45
N LYS A 266 -3.71 3.30 17.67
CA LYS A 266 -4.41 2.82 18.86
C LYS A 266 -5.93 2.98 18.73
N ALA A 267 -6.39 4.11 18.20
CA ALA A 267 -7.79 4.35 17.92
C ALA A 267 -8.33 3.33 16.90
N ILE A 268 -7.62 3.08 15.79
CA ILE A 268 -8.03 2.07 14.79
C ILE A 268 -8.15 0.69 15.44
N LYS A 269 -7.15 0.27 16.23
CA LYS A 269 -7.17 -1.03 16.91
C LYS A 269 -8.30 -1.13 17.93
N LYS A 270 -8.60 -0.05 18.65
CA LYS A 270 -9.77 0.02 19.57
C LYS A 270 -11.08 -0.02 18.80
N GLN A 271 -11.16 0.60 17.62
CA GLN A 271 -12.35 0.61 16.77
C GLN A 271 -12.66 -0.79 16.24
N GLU A 272 -11.64 -1.52 15.78
CA GLU A 272 -11.75 -2.92 15.37
C GLU A 272 -12.24 -3.83 16.51
N GLN A 273 -11.93 -3.46 17.76
CA GLN A 273 -12.38 -4.14 18.97
C GLN A 273 -13.70 -3.59 19.53
N GLY A 274 -14.33 -2.64 18.85
CA GLY A 274 -15.59 -2.03 19.27
C GLY A 274 -15.51 -1.22 20.57
N ARG A 275 -14.33 -0.72 20.93
CA ARG A 275 -14.10 0.11 22.13
C ARG A 275 -14.21 1.60 21.82
N TYR A 276 -14.45 2.41 22.85
CA TYR A 276 -14.48 3.87 22.76
C TYR A 276 -13.10 4.45 22.39
N LEU A 277 -13.13 5.48 21.54
CA LEU A 277 -11.97 6.04 20.84
C LEU A 277 -11.55 7.44 21.34
N ILE A 278 -12.33 8.02 22.25
CA ILE A 278 -12.37 9.46 22.50
C ILE A 278 -10.99 10.02 22.86
N ASP A 279 -10.29 9.39 23.80
CA ASP A 279 -9.00 9.89 24.30
C ASP A 279 -7.91 9.87 23.23
N ASP A 280 -7.81 8.77 22.48
CA ASP A 280 -6.79 8.63 21.43
C ASP A 280 -7.06 9.59 20.27
N LEU A 281 -8.34 9.79 19.90
CA LEU A 281 -8.72 10.72 18.84
C LEU A 281 -8.53 12.18 19.25
N ALA A 282 -8.83 12.53 20.51
CA ALA A 282 -8.56 13.87 21.04
C ALA A 282 -7.06 14.19 21.02
N MET A 283 -6.23 13.25 21.49
CA MET A 283 -4.77 13.39 21.48
C MET A 283 -4.22 13.46 20.05
N THR A 284 -4.75 12.65 19.13
CA THR A 284 -4.39 12.70 17.71
C THR A 284 -4.66 14.09 17.13
N TYR A 285 -5.84 14.65 17.38
CA TYR A 285 -6.19 15.97 16.84
C TYR A 285 -5.29 17.09 17.38
N SER A 286 -5.08 17.14 18.70
CA SER A 286 -4.27 18.20 19.31
C SER A 286 -2.82 18.19 18.79
N THR A 287 -2.20 17.01 18.72
CA THR A 287 -0.83 16.83 18.28
C THR A 287 -0.65 17.08 16.78
N VAL A 288 -1.56 16.61 15.92
CA VAL A 288 -1.52 16.88 14.47
C VAL A 288 -1.67 18.38 14.18
N VAL A 289 -2.62 19.06 14.84
CA VAL A 289 -2.83 20.49 14.64
C VAL A 289 -1.61 21.29 15.08
N GLN A 290 -1.00 20.92 16.21
CA GLN A 290 0.23 21.58 16.67
C GLN A 290 1.40 21.32 15.71
N ALA A 291 1.60 20.08 15.26
CA ALA A 291 2.62 19.75 14.26
C ALA A 291 2.43 20.56 12.96
N GLY A 292 1.18 20.71 12.49
CA GLY A 292 0.86 21.47 11.27
C GLY A 292 1.02 22.98 11.39
N LYS A 293 0.97 23.53 12.61
CA LYS A 293 1.33 24.94 12.85
C LYS A 293 2.84 25.16 12.73
N ILE A 294 3.63 24.17 13.13
CA ILE A 294 5.10 24.24 13.14
C ILE A 294 5.64 23.94 11.73
N GLU A 295 5.15 22.89 11.08
CA GLU A 295 5.53 22.49 9.71
C GLU A 295 4.31 22.36 8.78
N PRO A 296 3.76 23.48 8.26
CA PRO A 296 2.55 23.46 7.42
C PRO A 296 2.73 22.80 6.05
N ASP A 297 3.96 22.74 5.53
CA ASP A 297 4.26 22.12 4.22
C ASP A 297 4.61 20.64 4.34
N TRP A 298 4.51 20.04 5.54
CA TRP A 298 4.81 18.64 5.73
C TRP A 298 3.60 17.76 5.37
N SER A 299 3.72 17.02 4.26
CA SER A 299 2.65 16.18 3.71
C SER A 299 2.11 15.13 4.70
N LEU A 300 2.94 14.63 5.62
CA LEU A 300 2.56 13.63 6.62
C LEU A 300 1.52 14.19 7.60
N VAL A 301 1.65 15.44 8.02
CA VAL A 301 0.70 16.06 8.95
C VAL A 301 -0.70 16.09 8.34
N HIS A 302 -0.81 16.54 7.09
CA HIS A 302 -2.08 16.56 6.35
C HIS A 302 -2.64 15.17 6.06
N LEU A 303 -1.76 14.17 5.87
CA LEU A 303 -2.18 12.77 5.75
C LEU A 303 -2.78 12.25 7.06
N LEU A 304 -2.13 12.52 8.19
CA LEU A 304 -2.61 12.12 9.52
C LEU A 304 -3.93 12.84 9.86
N GLU A 305 -4.02 14.14 9.57
CA GLU A 305 -5.25 14.92 9.73
C GLU A 305 -6.40 14.35 8.89
N GLY A 306 -6.12 14.03 7.62
CA GLY A 306 -7.09 13.40 6.73
C GLY A 306 -7.57 12.04 7.23
N LYS A 307 -6.66 11.20 7.74
CA LYS A 307 -7.01 9.90 8.35
C LYS A 307 -7.82 10.07 9.63
N TYR A 308 -7.48 11.04 10.48
CA TYR A 308 -8.25 11.40 11.66
C TYR A 308 -9.68 11.77 11.28
N TYR A 309 -9.87 12.66 10.30
CA TYR A 309 -11.20 13.06 9.86
C TYR A 309 -11.99 11.92 9.20
N ILE A 310 -11.33 10.94 8.58
CA ILE A 310 -12.01 9.72 8.12
C ILE A 310 -12.55 8.91 9.31
N LEU A 311 -11.77 8.75 10.39
CA LEU A 311 -12.24 8.04 11.59
C LEU A 311 -13.40 8.76 12.29
N MET A 312 -13.39 10.09 12.24
CA MET A 312 -14.48 10.93 12.75
C MET A 312 -15.67 11.05 11.77
N GLU A 313 -15.59 10.42 10.60
CA GLU A 313 -16.60 10.50 9.53
C GLU A 313 -16.88 11.94 9.03
N ILE A 314 -15.91 12.85 9.19
CA ILE A 314 -15.97 14.24 8.70
C ILE A 314 -15.39 14.30 7.29
N TRP A 315 -16.13 13.77 6.33
CA TRP A 315 -15.68 13.51 4.95
C TRP A 315 -15.16 14.75 4.19
N SER A 316 -15.73 15.93 4.44
CA SER A 316 -15.35 17.15 3.74
C SER A 316 -13.97 17.66 4.19
N LYS A 317 -13.69 17.65 5.50
CA LYS A 317 -12.37 18.00 6.03
C LYS A 317 -11.32 16.95 5.67
N ALA A 318 -11.69 15.67 5.73
CA ALA A 318 -10.82 14.58 5.28
C ALA A 318 -10.36 14.78 3.82
N GLN A 319 -11.29 15.15 2.94
CA GLN A 319 -10.97 15.44 1.54
C GLN A 319 -10.01 16.63 1.40
N GLU A 320 -10.24 17.71 2.14
CA GLU A 320 -9.39 18.90 2.09
C GLU A 320 -7.95 18.58 2.53
N SER A 321 -7.77 17.97 3.71
CA SER A 321 -6.45 17.62 4.23
C SER A 321 -5.73 16.62 3.31
N LEU A 322 -6.42 15.59 2.81
CA LEU A 322 -5.80 14.64 1.88
C LEU A 322 -5.44 15.29 0.53
N PHE A 323 -6.18 16.30 0.07
CA PHE A 323 -5.81 17.04 -1.14
C PHE A 323 -4.57 17.90 -0.92
N LYS A 324 -4.43 18.54 0.26
CA LYS A 324 -3.18 19.23 0.64
C LYS A 324 -2.00 18.25 0.63
N SER A 325 -2.16 17.08 1.26
CA SER A 325 -1.14 16.02 1.23
C SER A 325 -0.79 15.57 -0.19
N PHE A 326 -1.79 15.39 -1.07
CA PHE A 326 -1.60 15.06 -2.48
C PHE A 326 -0.81 16.12 -3.25
N HIS A 327 -1.07 17.40 -3.02
CA HIS A 327 -0.34 18.48 -3.69
C HIS A 327 1.10 18.63 -3.19
N LEU A 328 1.34 18.37 -1.89
CA LEU A 328 2.66 18.43 -1.28
C LEU A 328 3.54 17.22 -1.66
N TYR A 329 2.98 16.02 -1.59
CA TYR A 329 3.72 14.78 -1.87
C TYR A 329 2.81 13.68 -2.47
N PRO A 330 2.61 13.67 -3.80
CA PRO A 330 1.72 12.70 -4.47
C PRO A 330 2.32 11.29 -4.57
N ASN A 331 3.56 11.06 -4.15
CA ASN A 331 4.30 9.80 -4.31
C ASN A 331 4.31 8.95 -3.02
N ASP A 332 3.18 8.92 -2.31
CA ASP A 332 2.97 8.14 -1.09
C ASP A 332 1.81 7.15 -1.31
N ASP A 333 2.03 5.86 -1.06
CA ASP A 333 0.97 4.86 -1.17
C ASP A 333 -0.09 5.01 -0.07
N ALA A 334 0.31 5.41 1.15
CA ALA A 334 -0.59 5.59 2.28
C ALA A 334 -1.61 6.70 2.03
N LEU A 335 -1.23 7.72 1.25
CA LEU A 335 -2.14 8.76 0.76
C LEU A 335 -3.26 8.18 -0.11
N TYR A 336 -2.93 7.38 -1.13
CA TYR A 336 -3.95 6.81 -2.01
C TYR A 336 -4.82 5.79 -1.29
N VAL A 337 -4.26 5.06 -0.32
CA VAL A 337 -5.06 4.22 0.59
C VAL A 337 -6.05 5.08 1.37
N ALA A 338 -5.62 6.18 1.97
CA ALA A 338 -6.52 7.09 2.69
C ALA A 338 -7.59 7.71 1.76
N LEU A 339 -7.20 8.17 0.57
CA LEU A 339 -8.13 8.70 -0.44
C LEU A 339 -9.15 7.65 -0.88
N SER A 340 -8.77 6.37 -0.97
CA SER A 340 -9.69 5.29 -1.38
C SER A 340 -10.85 5.07 -0.40
N ARG A 341 -10.70 5.53 0.85
CA ARG A 341 -11.75 5.50 1.87
C ARG A 341 -12.79 6.61 1.68
N LEU A 342 -12.51 7.61 0.84
CA LEU A 342 -13.48 8.60 0.44
C LEU A 342 -14.33 8.09 -0.72
N HIS A 343 -15.57 8.56 -0.79
CA HIS A 343 -16.44 8.24 -1.91
C HIS A 343 -15.84 8.75 -3.24
N PRO A 344 -15.79 7.95 -4.34
CA PRO A 344 -15.12 8.34 -5.59
C PRO A 344 -15.58 9.66 -6.21
N SER A 345 -16.82 10.09 -5.99
CA SER A 345 -17.30 11.39 -6.47
C SER A 345 -16.49 12.57 -5.93
N ARG A 346 -15.91 12.44 -4.73
CA ARG A 346 -15.06 13.45 -4.10
C ARG A 346 -13.69 13.58 -4.77
N LEU A 347 -13.23 12.54 -5.46
CA LEU A 347 -11.89 12.45 -6.03
C LEU A 347 -11.83 12.86 -7.52
N ARG A 348 -12.97 13.14 -8.15
CA ARG A 348 -13.05 13.48 -9.58
C ARG A 348 -12.15 14.65 -9.97
N LYS A 349 -12.01 15.65 -9.09
CA LYS A 349 -11.16 16.83 -9.32
C LYS A 349 -9.67 16.50 -9.47
N ILE A 350 -9.22 15.42 -8.85
CA ILE A 350 -7.83 14.95 -8.90
C ILE A 350 -7.66 13.73 -9.84
N GLY A 351 -8.66 13.45 -10.69
CA GLY A 351 -8.57 12.46 -11.76
C GLY A 351 -8.84 11.00 -11.38
N PHE A 352 -9.39 10.76 -10.17
CA PHE A 352 -9.80 9.41 -9.74
C PHE A 352 -11.32 9.26 -9.78
N TYR A 353 -11.78 8.22 -10.48
CA TYR A 353 -13.20 7.98 -10.74
C TYR A 353 -13.73 6.71 -10.07
N SER A 354 -12.84 5.84 -9.58
CA SER A 354 -13.22 4.61 -8.88
C SER A 354 -12.22 4.26 -7.77
N ILE A 355 -12.71 3.55 -6.75
CA ILE A 355 -11.88 3.04 -5.65
C ILE A 355 -10.77 2.13 -6.21
N ARG A 356 -11.09 1.28 -7.18
CA ARG A 356 -10.13 0.39 -7.85
C ARG A 356 -8.98 1.17 -8.49
N GLN A 357 -9.27 2.28 -9.16
CA GLN A 357 -8.24 3.13 -9.76
C GLN A 357 -7.33 3.75 -8.69
N THR A 358 -7.91 4.26 -7.60
CA THR A 358 -7.16 4.86 -6.49
C THR A 358 -6.26 3.83 -5.81
N LEU A 359 -6.76 2.63 -5.54
CA LEU A 359 -5.98 1.55 -4.92
C LEU A 359 -4.91 0.98 -5.84
N ASN A 360 -5.19 0.84 -7.15
CA ASN A 360 -4.17 0.52 -8.13
C ASN A 360 -3.07 1.58 -8.17
N ARG A 361 -3.40 2.85 -7.91
CA ARG A 361 -2.38 3.91 -7.77
C ARG A 361 -1.56 3.72 -6.51
N ALA A 362 -2.15 3.36 -5.38
CA ALA A 362 -1.42 3.00 -4.16
C ALA A 362 -0.42 1.87 -4.42
N ILE A 363 -0.86 0.78 -5.05
CA ILE A 363 0.00 -0.37 -5.40
C ILE A 363 1.03 0.02 -6.47
N PHE A 364 0.71 0.94 -7.37
CA PHE A 364 1.70 1.44 -8.32
C PHE A 364 2.82 2.23 -7.62
N MET A 365 2.46 3.06 -6.62
CA MET A 365 3.42 3.81 -5.81
C MET A 365 4.25 2.90 -4.91
N ASN A 366 3.66 1.81 -4.41
CA ASN A 366 4.34 0.79 -3.64
C ASN A 366 3.76 -0.59 -4.00
N PRO A 367 4.42 -1.37 -4.88
CA PRO A 367 3.95 -2.69 -5.32
C PRO A 367 3.67 -3.68 -4.21
N ALA A 368 4.22 -3.44 -3.02
CA ALA A 368 4.08 -4.30 -1.86
C ALA A 368 3.42 -3.57 -0.68
N SER A 369 2.64 -2.53 -0.97
CA SER A 369 1.76 -1.86 -0.01
C SER A 369 0.75 -2.86 0.56
N ILE A 370 0.96 -3.28 1.81
CA ILE A 370 0.04 -4.19 2.50
C ILE A 370 -1.38 -3.60 2.51
N PRO A 371 -1.62 -2.35 2.98
CA PRO A 371 -2.97 -1.80 2.98
C PRO A 371 -3.53 -1.64 1.57
N GLY A 372 -2.72 -1.23 0.58
CA GLY A 372 -3.16 -1.08 -0.81
C GLY A 372 -3.73 -2.37 -1.40
N HIS A 373 -3.06 -3.50 -1.18
CA HIS A 373 -3.53 -4.82 -1.60
C HIS A 373 -4.74 -5.30 -0.80
N LEU A 374 -4.73 -5.15 0.53
CA LEU A 374 -5.86 -5.59 1.38
C LEU A 374 -7.15 -4.84 1.03
N PHE A 375 -7.11 -3.50 0.92
CA PHE A 375 -8.27 -2.71 0.54
C PHE A 375 -8.71 -3.00 -0.90
N LEU A 376 -7.79 -3.31 -1.82
CA LEU A 376 -8.15 -3.66 -3.20
C LEU A 376 -8.86 -5.01 -3.24
N ALA A 377 -8.33 -6.01 -2.54
CA ALA A 377 -8.94 -7.33 -2.47
C ALA A 377 -10.35 -7.25 -1.86
N ASP A 378 -10.53 -6.48 -0.80
CA ASP A 378 -11.83 -6.24 -0.16
C ASP A 378 -12.81 -5.49 -1.09
N ALA A 379 -12.34 -4.47 -1.81
CA ALA A 379 -13.15 -3.77 -2.82
C ALA A 379 -13.59 -4.70 -3.97
N LEU A 380 -12.70 -5.57 -4.46
CA LEU A 380 -12.99 -6.56 -5.50
C LEU A 380 -13.95 -7.63 -4.99
N TYR A 381 -13.78 -8.07 -3.74
CA TYR A 381 -14.68 -9.02 -3.08
C TYR A 381 -16.11 -8.47 -3.01
N ARG A 382 -16.28 -7.22 -2.56
CA ARG A 382 -17.59 -6.55 -2.55
C ARG A 382 -18.21 -6.39 -3.93
N GLN A 383 -17.38 -6.26 -4.97
CA GLN A 383 -17.82 -6.22 -6.37
C GLN A 383 -18.08 -7.60 -6.99
N GLN A 384 -18.00 -8.68 -6.20
CA GLN A 384 -18.10 -10.07 -6.67
C GLN A 384 -16.99 -10.50 -7.65
N ASP A 385 -15.93 -9.71 -7.83
CA ASP A 385 -14.73 -10.11 -8.55
C ASP A 385 -13.80 -10.93 -7.64
N LEU A 386 -14.27 -12.14 -7.34
CA LEU A 386 -13.60 -13.07 -6.46
C LEU A 386 -12.24 -13.52 -7.02
N ALA A 387 -12.12 -13.64 -8.35
CA ALA A 387 -10.86 -14.01 -9.00
C ALA A 387 -9.81 -12.90 -8.86
N GLY A 388 -10.22 -11.63 -9.04
CA GLY A 388 -9.38 -10.47 -8.82
C GLY A 388 -8.92 -10.34 -7.36
N ALA A 389 -9.83 -10.55 -6.40
CA ALA A 389 -9.50 -10.52 -4.97
C ALA A 389 -8.45 -11.58 -4.60
N GLU A 390 -8.66 -12.84 -5.01
CA GLU A 390 -7.70 -13.93 -4.77
C GLU A 390 -6.33 -13.65 -5.37
N LYS A 391 -6.29 -13.15 -6.61
CA LYS A 391 -5.04 -12.75 -7.26
C LYS A 391 -4.33 -11.66 -6.46
N THR A 392 -5.06 -10.66 -5.97
CA THR A 392 -4.49 -9.54 -5.20
C THR A 392 -3.82 -10.03 -3.91
N TYR A 393 -4.45 -10.95 -3.16
CA TYR A 393 -3.81 -11.57 -1.99
C TYR A 393 -2.54 -12.35 -2.35
N ARG A 394 -2.55 -13.10 -3.46
CA ARG A 394 -1.37 -13.84 -3.91
C ARG A 394 -0.25 -12.93 -4.38
N ASP A 395 -0.57 -11.83 -5.05
CA ASP A 395 0.40 -10.81 -5.47
C ASP A 395 1.07 -10.20 -4.23
N LEU A 396 0.31 -9.90 -3.16
CA LEU A 396 0.87 -9.45 -1.89
C LEU A 396 1.77 -10.52 -1.23
N LEU A 397 1.32 -11.77 -1.17
CA LEU A 397 2.09 -12.89 -0.60
C LEU A 397 3.34 -13.23 -1.42
N ALA A 398 3.41 -12.85 -2.70
CA ALA A 398 4.62 -13.00 -3.50
C ALA A 398 5.76 -12.09 -3.02
N PHE A 399 5.44 -11.00 -2.31
CA PHE A 399 6.40 -10.09 -1.68
C PHE A 399 6.70 -10.50 -0.24
N ASN A 400 5.66 -10.79 0.55
CA ASN A 400 5.81 -11.29 1.91
C ASN A 400 5.04 -12.61 2.07
N PRO A 401 5.68 -13.77 1.82
CA PRO A 401 5.02 -15.09 1.87
C PRO A 401 4.48 -15.46 3.25
N ASN A 402 4.93 -14.74 4.28
CA ASN A 402 4.67 -15.07 5.67
C ASN A 402 3.75 -14.07 6.36
N LEU A 403 3.22 -13.09 5.62
CA LEU A 403 2.36 -12.06 6.16
C LEU A 403 1.06 -12.67 6.70
N LYS A 404 0.95 -12.73 8.04
CA LYS A 404 -0.16 -13.36 8.74
C LYS A 404 -1.52 -12.81 8.27
N ASP A 405 -1.67 -11.49 8.19
CA ASP A 405 -2.94 -10.87 7.83
C ASP A 405 -3.40 -11.28 6.43
N ALA A 406 -2.49 -11.30 5.45
CA ALA A 406 -2.80 -11.75 4.09
C ALA A 406 -3.11 -13.24 4.01
N LEU A 407 -2.38 -14.08 4.77
CA LEU A 407 -2.67 -15.51 4.89
C LEU A 407 -4.04 -15.75 5.55
N MET A 408 -4.36 -15.00 6.60
CA MET A 408 -5.63 -15.06 7.32
C MET A 408 -6.80 -14.75 6.38
N GLU A 409 -6.70 -13.65 5.62
CA GLU A 409 -7.74 -13.25 4.67
C GLU A 409 -7.85 -14.23 3.49
N LEU A 410 -6.73 -14.73 2.94
CA LEU A 410 -6.77 -15.75 1.90
C LEU A 410 -7.38 -17.08 2.41
N GLY A 411 -7.11 -17.45 3.66
CA GLY A 411 -7.71 -18.62 4.30
C GLY A 411 -9.21 -18.47 4.50
N LYS A 412 -9.69 -17.30 4.97
CA LYS A 412 -11.12 -16.98 5.06
C LYS A 412 -11.79 -16.98 3.69
N PHE A 413 -11.11 -16.44 2.69
CA PHE A 413 -11.57 -16.48 1.30
C PHE A 413 -11.73 -17.92 0.79
N ASP A 414 -10.79 -18.81 1.10
CA ASP A 414 -10.89 -20.23 0.78
C ASP A 414 -12.05 -20.93 1.52
N ILE A 415 -12.34 -20.56 2.78
CA ILE A 415 -13.52 -21.05 3.51
C ILE A 415 -14.80 -20.67 2.76
N ASN A 416 -14.95 -19.40 2.37
CA ASN A 416 -16.15 -18.91 1.68
C ASN A 416 -16.37 -19.57 0.31
N ARG A 417 -15.30 -20.08 -0.31
CA ARG A 417 -15.32 -20.84 -1.56
C ARG A 417 -15.47 -22.35 -1.37
N ALA A 418 -15.72 -22.81 -0.14
CA ALA A 418 -15.73 -24.22 0.27
C ALA A 418 -14.42 -24.98 -0.04
N ARG A 419 -13.29 -24.28 -0.25
CA ARG A 419 -11.97 -24.86 -0.50
C ARG A 419 -11.26 -25.19 0.82
N TYR A 420 -11.95 -25.94 1.68
CA TYR A 420 -11.55 -26.17 3.07
C TYR A 420 -10.18 -26.84 3.25
N ALA A 421 -9.75 -27.66 2.30
CA ALA A 421 -8.43 -28.29 2.34
C ALA A 421 -7.30 -27.24 2.21
N LYS A 422 -7.45 -26.28 1.29
CA LYS A 422 -6.49 -25.18 1.10
C LYS A 422 -6.47 -24.23 2.29
N ALA A 423 -7.66 -23.81 2.75
CA ALA A 423 -7.80 -22.99 3.95
C ALA A 423 -7.12 -23.66 5.17
N GLY A 424 -7.37 -24.96 5.37
CA GLY A 424 -6.77 -25.71 6.47
C GLY A 424 -5.25 -25.79 6.41
N GLN A 425 -4.66 -25.88 5.21
CA GLN A 425 -3.20 -25.81 5.03
C GLN A 425 -2.64 -24.44 5.41
N ILE A 426 -3.32 -23.36 5.02
CA ILE A 426 -2.92 -21.99 5.35
C ILE A 426 -2.92 -21.80 6.88
N PHE A 427 -4.02 -22.11 7.56
CA PHE A 427 -4.11 -21.93 9.02
C PHE A 427 -3.13 -22.83 9.78
N LYS A 428 -2.92 -24.07 9.34
CA LYS A 428 -1.86 -24.93 9.90
C LYS A 428 -0.46 -24.34 9.68
N GLY A 429 -0.22 -23.68 8.55
CA GLY A 429 1.02 -22.95 8.28
C GLY A 429 1.26 -21.79 9.25
N ILE A 430 0.21 -21.02 9.58
CA ILE A 430 0.26 -19.98 10.62
C ILE A 430 0.61 -20.63 11.97
N LEU A 431 -0.07 -21.72 12.34
CA LEU A 431 0.15 -22.42 13.61
C LEU A 431 1.52 -23.09 13.75
N LYS A 432 2.21 -23.37 12.65
CA LYS A 432 3.61 -23.83 12.70
C LYS A 432 4.56 -22.75 13.19
N ARG A 433 4.20 -21.47 13.04
CA ARG A 433 5.01 -20.32 13.45
C ARG A 433 4.58 -19.78 14.81
N ASP A 434 3.27 -19.67 15.00
CA ASP A 434 2.66 -19.31 16.28
C ASP A 434 1.62 -20.37 16.65
N SER A 435 2.03 -21.33 17.48
CA SER A 435 1.17 -22.43 17.92
C SER A 435 -0.03 -21.99 18.78
N THR A 436 -0.02 -20.73 19.24
CA THR A 436 -1.03 -20.14 20.12
C THR A 436 -1.95 -19.16 19.39
N ASP A 437 -1.81 -19.01 18.08
CA ASP A 437 -2.61 -18.09 17.28
C ASP A 437 -4.12 -18.41 17.35
N ALA A 438 -4.85 -17.63 18.15
CA ALA A 438 -6.25 -17.89 18.46
C ALA A 438 -7.17 -17.76 17.23
N ASP A 439 -6.87 -16.83 16.32
CA ASP A 439 -7.62 -16.64 15.07
C ASP A 439 -7.47 -17.83 14.12
N ALA A 440 -6.24 -18.36 13.95
CA ALA A 440 -6.01 -19.52 13.11
C ALA A 440 -6.65 -20.79 13.70
N ILE A 441 -6.60 -20.97 15.03
CA ILE A 441 -7.29 -22.05 15.74
C ILE A 441 -8.82 -21.94 15.53
N TYR A 442 -9.37 -20.73 15.68
CA TYR A 442 -10.80 -20.47 15.49
C TYR A 442 -11.25 -20.79 14.06
N ASN A 443 -10.51 -20.38 13.04
CA ASN A 443 -10.84 -20.66 11.64
C ASN A 443 -10.72 -22.15 11.29
N LEU A 444 -9.81 -22.91 11.94
CA LEU A 444 -9.83 -24.38 11.86
C LEU A 444 -11.09 -25.00 12.51
N GLY A 445 -11.61 -24.36 13.55
CA GLY A 445 -12.91 -24.68 14.15
C GLY A 445 -14.07 -24.47 13.18
N ILE A 446 -14.10 -23.32 12.48
CA ILE A 446 -15.09 -23.05 11.41
C ILE A 446 -14.99 -24.11 10.31
N ILE A 447 -13.79 -24.42 9.84
CA ILE A 447 -13.60 -25.47 8.81
C ILE A 447 -14.13 -26.82 9.28
N SER A 448 -13.86 -27.19 10.54
CA SER A 448 -14.32 -28.46 11.11
C SER A 448 -15.84 -28.50 11.22
N TYR A 449 -16.46 -27.38 11.63
CA TYR A 449 -17.91 -27.22 11.68
C TYR A 449 -18.54 -27.37 10.29
N LEU A 450 -18.03 -26.66 9.29
CA LEU A 450 -18.54 -26.70 7.91
C LEU A 450 -18.34 -28.06 7.23
N LYS A 451 -17.35 -28.85 7.66
CA LYS A 451 -17.15 -30.23 7.21
C LYS A 451 -18.06 -31.26 7.88
N GLY A 452 -18.87 -30.85 8.86
CA GLY A 452 -19.73 -31.76 9.63
C GLY A 452 -18.99 -32.54 10.72
N ASN A 453 -17.87 -32.02 11.24
CA ASN A 453 -17.10 -32.62 12.33
C ASN A 453 -17.30 -31.82 13.64
N PRO A 454 -18.48 -31.91 14.30
CA PRO A 454 -18.83 -31.05 15.43
C PRO A 454 -17.92 -31.22 16.65
N ASP A 455 -17.48 -32.44 16.97
CA ASP A 455 -16.61 -32.68 18.12
C ASP A 455 -15.22 -32.06 17.96
N GLN A 456 -14.68 -32.12 16.74
CA GLN A 456 -13.41 -31.47 16.42
C GLN A 456 -13.57 -29.93 16.43
N ALA A 457 -14.68 -29.42 15.91
CA ALA A 457 -14.99 -28.00 15.96
C ALA A 457 -15.08 -27.46 17.39
N ILE A 458 -15.75 -28.18 18.31
CA ILE A 458 -15.83 -27.83 19.73
C ILE A 458 -14.43 -27.69 20.33
N ARG A 459 -13.54 -28.68 20.11
CA ARG A 459 -12.16 -28.65 20.63
C ARG A 459 -11.39 -27.42 20.14
N TYR A 460 -11.52 -27.09 18.85
CA TYR A 460 -10.87 -25.89 18.30
C TYR A 460 -11.46 -24.60 18.88
N PHE A 461 -12.78 -24.48 18.98
CA PHE A 461 -13.42 -23.28 19.53
C PHE A 461 -13.09 -23.06 21.01
N GLN A 462 -13.05 -24.13 21.81
CA GLN A 462 -12.61 -24.05 23.21
C GLN A 462 -11.14 -23.62 23.31
N LYS A 463 -10.26 -24.25 22.51
CA LYS A 463 -8.85 -23.86 22.48
C LYS A 463 -8.64 -22.41 22.01
N ALA A 464 -9.44 -21.92 21.06
CA ALA A 464 -9.38 -20.52 20.62
C ALA A 464 -9.76 -19.54 21.74
N LEU A 465 -10.77 -19.88 22.56
CA LEU A 465 -11.17 -19.11 23.74
C LEU A 465 -10.11 -19.15 24.85
N GLU A 466 -9.39 -20.26 25.00
CA GLU A 466 -8.28 -20.38 25.97
C GLU A 466 -7.05 -19.57 25.55
N LYS A 467 -6.76 -19.51 24.25
CA LYS A 467 -5.54 -18.86 23.72
C LYS A 467 -5.74 -17.38 23.40
N GLY A 468 -6.97 -16.91 23.25
CA GLY A 468 -7.26 -15.51 22.99
C GLY A 468 -8.73 -15.15 23.17
N ASN A 469 -9.04 -13.87 23.03
CA ASN A 469 -10.39 -13.36 23.24
C ASN A 469 -11.28 -13.53 22.00
N ILE A 470 -11.46 -14.77 21.53
CA ILE A 470 -12.29 -15.07 20.35
C ILE A 470 -13.75 -15.28 20.76
N ILE A 471 -14.40 -14.22 21.25
CA ILE A 471 -15.77 -14.27 21.79
C ILE A 471 -16.80 -14.84 20.79
N ASN A 472 -16.55 -14.69 19.49
CA ASN A 472 -17.42 -15.22 18.43
C ASN A 472 -17.46 -16.76 18.40
N ALA A 473 -16.49 -17.44 19.01
CA ALA A 473 -16.52 -18.90 19.20
C ALA A 473 -17.74 -19.37 20.00
N TYR A 474 -18.26 -18.55 20.93
CA TYR A 474 -19.48 -18.88 21.67
C TYR A 474 -20.70 -19.06 20.77
N LEU A 475 -20.83 -18.27 19.70
CA LEU A 475 -21.94 -18.42 18.75
C LEU A 475 -21.86 -19.77 18.03
N TYR A 476 -20.68 -20.17 17.55
CA TYR A 476 -20.51 -21.46 16.88
C TYR A 476 -20.69 -22.65 17.83
N LEU A 477 -20.18 -22.55 19.06
CA LEU A 477 -20.43 -23.56 20.09
C LEU A 477 -21.93 -23.72 20.35
N SER A 478 -22.69 -22.62 20.40
CA SER A 478 -24.15 -22.69 20.57
C SER A 478 -24.85 -23.45 19.43
N LYS A 479 -24.51 -23.15 18.17
CA LYS A 479 -25.05 -23.83 16.98
C LYS A 479 -24.73 -25.33 17.01
N ILE A 480 -23.52 -25.70 17.41
CA ILE A 480 -23.12 -27.10 17.52
C ILE A 480 -23.89 -27.82 18.62
N TYR A 481 -24.00 -27.24 19.83
CA TYR A 481 -24.72 -27.90 20.92
C TYR A 481 -26.23 -28.00 20.65
N GLU A 482 -26.81 -27.04 19.94
CA GLU A 482 -28.19 -27.15 19.44
C GLU A 482 -28.34 -28.34 18.48
N GLN A 483 -27.43 -28.47 17.49
CA GLN A 483 -27.43 -29.62 16.57
C GLN A 483 -27.28 -30.97 17.27
N LYS A 484 -26.55 -31.01 18.40
CA LYS A 484 -26.41 -32.20 19.25
C LYS A 484 -27.60 -32.43 20.19
N GLY A 485 -28.61 -31.57 20.20
CA GLY A 485 -29.79 -31.66 21.07
C GLY A 485 -29.58 -31.09 22.48
N ASP A 486 -28.39 -30.60 22.83
CA ASP A 486 -28.09 -29.99 24.13
C ASP A 486 -28.46 -28.50 24.14
N ARG A 487 -29.76 -28.25 24.16
CA ARG A 487 -30.34 -26.90 24.11
C ARG A 487 -29.93 -26.03 25.30
N ASN A 488 -29.75 -26.62 26.48
CA ASN A 488 -29.33 -25.89 27.68
C ASN A 488 -27.93 -25.30 27.50
N LYS A 489 -26.97 -26.09 27.00
CA LYS A 489 -25.64 -25.58 26.66
C LYS A 489 -25.70 -24.55 25.54
N ALA A 490 -26.52 -24.75 24.51
CA ALA A 490 -26.69 -23.79 23.43
C ALA A 490 -27.12 -22.40 23.95
N ILE A 491 -28.17 -22.36 24.79
CA ILE A 491 -28.65 -21.14 25.43
C ILE A 491 -27.57 -20.49 26.31
N ALA A 492 -26.82 -21.29 27.09
CA ALA A 492 -25.76 -20.77 27.94
C ALA A 492 -24.66 -20.06 27.12
N TYR A 493 -24.26 -20.64 25.99
CA TYR A 493 -23.27 -20.02 25.11
C TYR A 493 -23.79 -18.78 24.38
N LEU A 494 -25.07 -18.76 23.96
CA LEU A 494 -25.69 -17.56 23.40
C LEU A 494 -25.69 -16.41 24.41
N ARG A 495 -26.07 -16.68 25.67
CA ARG A 495 -26.01 -15.69 26.75
C ARG A 495 -24.60 -15.16 26.97
N LYS A 496 -23.58 -16.03 26.96
CA LYS A 496 -22.16 -15.61 27.03
C LYS A 496 -21.79 -14.68 25.87
N ARG A 497 -22.20 -14.99 24.63
CA ARG A 497 -21.91 -14.12 23.48
C ARG A 497 -22.58 -12.76 23.57
N ILE A 498 -23.82 -12.71 24.04
CA ILE A 498 -24.59 -11.47 24.22
C ILE A 498 -23.98 -10.61 25.33
N HIS A 499 -23.60 -11.23 26.44
CA HIS A 499 -22.97 -10.53 27.58
C HIS A 499 -21.61 -9.93 27.22
N THR A 500 -20.89 -10.52 26.26
CA THR A 500 -19.56 -10.08 25.80
C THR A 500 -19.59 -9.19 24.55
N GLN A 501 -20.71 -8.50 24.28
CA GLN A 501 -20.85 -7.65 23.10
C GLN A 501 -19.77 -6.55 22.98
N LEU A 502 -19.31 -6.28 21.75
CA LEU A 502 -18.29 -5.26 21.45
C LEU A 502 -18.91 -3.90 21.07
N GLY A 503 -20.02 -3.53 21.73
CA GLY A 503 -20.73 -2.28 21.47
C GLY A 503 -22.08 -2.45 20.74
N PRO A 504 -22.74 -1.33 20.39
CA PRO A 504 -24.14 -1.34 19.95
C PRO A 504 -24.37 -1.93 18.55
N ASN A 505 -23.35 -1.98 17.68
CA ASN A 505 -23.45 -2.46 16.30
C ASN A 505 -22.83 -3.86 16.09
N ASP A 506 -22.69 -4.65 17.16
CA ASP A 506 -22.11 -5.99 17.10
C ASP A 506 -23.07 -7.00 16.44
N SER A 507 -22.89 -7.22 15.13
CA SER A 507 -23.73 -8.12 14.33
C SER A 507 -23.78 -9.57 14.86
N PHE A 508 -22.69 -10.08 15.44
CA PHE A 508 -22.65 -11.43 16.01
C PHE A 508 -23.42 -11.51 17.34
N ALA A 509 -23.39 -10.44 18.15
CA ALA A 509 -24.24 -10.36 19.34
C ALA A 509 -25.73 -10.29 18.96
N GLU A 510 -26.07 -9.52 17.92
CA GLU A 510 -27.43 -9.47 17.38
C GLU A 510 -27.89 -10.82 16.82
N GLU A 511 -27.02 -11.52 16.10
CA GLU A 511 -27.31 -12.89 15.64
C GLU A 511 -27.55 -13.82 16.83
N ALA A 512 -26.71 -13.73 17.87
CA ALA A 512 -26.89 -14.52 19.09
C ALA A 512 -28.21 -14.19 19.81
N ARG A 513 -28.63 -12.93 19.85
CA ARG A 513 -29.94 -12.51 20.41
C ARG A 513 -31.10 -13.13 19.64
N LYS A 514 -31.11 -12.98 18.31
CA LYS A 514 -32.15 -13.56 17.44
C LYS A 514 -32.23 -15.07 17.61
N HIS A 515 -31.08 -15.73 17.66
CA HIS A 515 -31.01 -17.16 17.85
C HIS A 515 -31.51 -17.58 19.25
N LEU A 516 -31.17 -16.83 20.30
CA LEU A 516 -31.67 -17.10 21.64
C LEU A 516 -33.19 -16.97 21.71
N VAL A 517 -33.78 -15.93 21.11
CA VAL A 517 -35.24 -15.76 21.06
C VAL A 517 -35.91 -16.93 20.35
N PHE A 518 -35.37 -17.36 19.21
CA PHE A 518 -35.86 -18.54 18.49
C PHE A 518 -35.84 -19.80 19.39
N LEU A 519 -34.72 -20.05 20.07
CA LEU A 519 -34.57 -21.18 20.99
C LEU A 519 -35.40 -21.05 22.28
N LEU A 520 -35.91 -19.89 22.66
CA LEU A 520 -36.82 -19.76 23.79
C LEU A 520 -38.28 -19.95 23.34
N ASN A 521 -38.65 -19.41 22.18
CA ASN A 521 -40.01 -19.48 21.65
C ASN A 521 -40.42 -20.90 21.24
N LYS A 522 -39.48 -21.73 20.76
CA LYS A 522 -39.76 -23.15 20.48
C LYS A 522 -40.19 -23.92 21.74
N LYS A 523 -39.89 -23.43 22.96
CA LYS A 523 -40.29 -24.03 24.25
C LYS A 523 -41.77 -23.78 24.57
N GLY A 524 -42.41 -22.80 23.93
CA GLY A 524 -43.83 -22.49 24.14
C GLY A 524 -44.79 -23.24 23.22
N LYS A 525 -44.27 -24.15 22.37
CA LYS A 525 -45.06 -24.93 21.39
C LYS A 525 -44.92 -26.45 21.54
N GLU A 526 -43.98 -26.91 22.38
CA GLU A 526 -43.81 -28.29 22.85
C GLU A 526 -44.41 -28.37 24.26
#